data_AF-A0A838YG46-F1
#
_entry.id   AF-A0A838YG46-F1
#
_cell.length_a   1.000
_cell.length_b   1.000
_cell.length_c   1.000
_cell.angle_alpha   90.00
_cell.angle_beta   90.00
_cell.angle_gamma   90.00
#
_symmetry.space_group_name_H-M   'P 1'
#
loop_
_entity.id
_entity.type
_entity.pdbx_description
1 polymer ?
#
loop_
_entity_poly.entity_id
_entity_poly.type
_entity_poly.pdbx_seq_one_letter_code
_entity_poly.pdbx_strand_id
1 'polypeptide(L)'
;MKGKIIQLTSKFDPDKDYGIHIRKQIRFVLKLLEPNIEYVLAELIKKYNLTISRNGNIENTRNVFKHVVNTGKSIKILEEIQVEPITFEEFCKIPT
;
A
#
# COMPACT_ATOMS: atom_id res chain seq x y z
N MET A 1 -4.95 8.91 13.08
CA MET A 1 -5.41 7.62 12.48
C MET A 1 -4.18 6.74 12.33
N LYS A 2 -4.14 5.58 13.00
CA LYS A 2 -3.03 4.62 12.85
C LYS A 2 -2.88 4.27 11.37
N GLY A 3 -1.68 4.45 10.82
CA GLY A 3 -1.42 4.19 9.42
C GLY A 3 -1.55 2.70 9.12
N LYS A 4 -2.35 2.33 8.12
CA LYS A 4 -2.37 0.96 7.61
C LYS A 4 -1.00 0.68 6.97
N ILE A 5 -0.34 -0.39 7.40
CA ILE A 5 0.90 -0.84 6.76
C ILE A 5 0.54 -1.89 5.71
N ILE A 6 1.10 -1.73 4.52
CA ILE A 6 0.93 -2.67 3.41
C ILE A 6 2.31 -3.18 2.98
N GLN A 7 2.37 -4.46 2.63
CA GLN A 7 3.57 -5.10 2.11
C GLN A 7 3.23 -5.82 0.81
N LEU A 8 4.12 -5.69 -0.18
CA LEU A 8 4.06 -6.47 -1.41
C LEU A 8 4.76 -7.81 -1.17
N THR A 9 4.07 -8.93 -1.37
CA THR A 9 4.62 -10.28 -1.14
C THR A 9 5.42 -10.78 -2.34
N SER A 10 5.08 -10.30 -3.53
CA SER A 10 5.76 -10.65 -4.78
C SER A 10 5.71 -9.48 -5.75
N LYS A 11 6.79 -9.30 -6.52
CA LYS A 11 6.91 -8.20 -7.48
C LYS A 11 5.73 -8.23 -8.47
N PHE A 12 5.07 -7.08 -8.62
CA PHE A 12 3.99 -6.95 -9.59
C PHE A 12 4.53 -7.03 -11.02
N ASP A 13 3.93 -7.89 -11.84
CA ASP A 13 4.26 -8.07 -13.25
C ASP A 13 3.08 -7.59 -14.11
N PRO A 14 3.20 -6.48 -14.86
CA PRO A 14 2.09 -5.91 -15.61
C PRO A 14 1.60 -6.77 -16.78
N ASP A 15 2.40 -7.74 -17.23
CA ASP A 15 2.12 -8.58 -18.39
C ASP A 15 1.51 -9.93 -18.00
N LYS A 16 1.56 -10.28 -16.71
CA LYS A 16 0.92 -11.49 -16.17
C LYS A 16 -0.61 -11.34 -16.17
N ASP A 17 -1.29 -12.40 -16.60
CA ASP A 17 -2.74 -12.50 -16.43
C ASP A 17 -3.06 -12.87 -14.97
N TYR A 18 -3.69 -11.94 -14.26
CA TYR A 18 -4.17 -12.12 -12.88
C TYR A 18 -5.67 -12.43 -12.82
N GLY A 19 -6.32 -12.68 -13.97
CA GLY A 19 -7.75 -13.00 -14.07
C GLY A 19 -8.70 -11.82 -13.85
N ILE A 20 -8.16 -10.60 -13.71
CA ILE A 20 -8.95 -9.37 -13.55
C ILE A 20 -8.39 -8.20 -14.35
N HIS A 21 -9.25 -7.29 -14.78
CA HIS A 21 -8.82 -6.06 -15.42
C HIS A 21 -8.30 -5.04 -14.39
N ILE A 22 -6.99 -4.79 -14.41
CA ILE A 22 -6.34 -3.80 -13.53
C ILE A 22 -6.18 -2.46 -14.27
N ARG A 23 -6.75 -1.37 -13.72
CA ARG A 23 -6.66 -0.01 -14.27
C ARG A 23 -5.23 0.53 -14.29
N LYS A 24 -4.91 1.42 -15.24
CA LYS A 24 -3.56 1.99 -15.43
C LYS A 24 -2.98 2.63 -14.17
N GLN A 25 -3.75 3.43 -13.43
CA GLN A 25 -3.27 4.06 -12.19
C GLN A 25 -2.90 3.03 -11.12
N ILE A 26 -3.67 1.94 -11.03
CA ILE A 26 -3.42 0.86 -10.07
C ILE A 26 -2.14 0.10 -10.46
N ARG A 27 -1.99 -0.25 -11.74
CA ARG A 27 -0.75 -0.87 -12.25
C ARG A 27 0.48 -0.02 -11.97
N PHE A 28 0.37 1.28 -12.19
CA PHE A 28 1.46 2.22 -11.95
C PHE A 28 1.89 2.21 -10.47
N VAL A 29 0.93 2.28 -9.54
CA VAL A 29 1.25 2.25 -8.11
C VAL A 29 1.85 0.91 -7.69
N LEU A 30 1.26 -0.22 -8.13
CA LEU A 30 1.79 -1.55 -7.83
C LEU A 30 3.24 -1.74 -8.34
N LYS A 31 3.58 -1.14 -9.48
CA LYS A 31 4.95 -1.17 -10.04
C LYS A 31 5.97 -0.38 -9.21
N LEU A 32 5.51 0.62 -8.43
CA LEU A 32 6.37 1.44 -7.58
C LEU A 32 6.67 0.80 -6.21
N LEU A 33 5.92 -0.24 -5.84
CA LEU A 33 6.13 -0.95 -4.60
C LEU A 33 7.17 -2.05 -4.80
N GLU A 34 8.08 -2.17 -3.84
CA GLU A 34 9.09 -3.21 -3.81
C GLU A 34 8.60 -4.37 -2.92
N PRO A 35 8.92 -5.62 -3.30
CA PRO A 35 8.57 -6.78 -2.51
C PRO A 35 9.28 -6.74 -1.16
N ASN A 36 8.60 -7.21 -0.12
CA ASN A 36 9.10 -7.29 1.25
C ASN A 36 9.47 -5.94 1.90
N ILE A 37 8.98 -4.83 1.35
CA ILE A 37 9.07 -3.53 1.99
C ILE A 37 7.71 -3.17 2.59
N GLU A 38 7.75 -2.74 3.85
CA GLU A 38 6.59 -2.21 4.56
C GLU A 38 6.36 -0.75 4.17
N TYR A 39 5.12 -0.43 3.80
CA TYR A 39 4.73 0.92 3.45
C TYR A 39 3.59 1.41 4.31
N VAL A 40 3.75 2.60 4.88
CA VAL A 40 2.66 3.31 5.54
C VAL A 40 1.78 3.97 4.48
N LEU A 41 0.51 3.56 4.41
CA LEU A 41 -0.43 4.03 3.39
C LEU A 41 -0.54 5.56 3.31
N ALA A 42 -0.53 6.23 4.47
CA ALA A 42 -0.61 7.69 4.53
C ALA A 42 0.61 8.38 3.88
N GLU A 43 1.79 7.81 4.03
CA GLU A 43 3.02 8.33 3.44
C GLU A 43 3.06 8.13 1.94
N LEU A 44 2.62 6.97 1.45
CA LEU A 44 2.48 6.69 0.03
C LEU A 44 1.50 7.66 -0.66
N ILE A 45 0.35 7.92 -0.03
CA ILE A 45 -0.64 8.89 -0.55
C ILE A 45 0.01 10.27 -0.66
N LYS A 46 0.75 10.72 0.37
CA LYS A 46 1.42 12.02 0.35
C LYS A 46 2.52 12.07 -0.70
N LYS A 47 3.36 11.04 -0.79
CA LYS A 47 4.50 10.95 -1.72
C LYS A 47 4.07 11.00 -3.17
N TYR A 48 2.97 10.31 -3.52
CA TYR A 48 2.55 10.15 -4.91
C TYR A 48 1.30 10.96 -5.31
N ASN A 49 0.85 11.90 -4.45
CA ASN A 49 -0.37 12.67 -4.69
C ASN A 49 -0.38 13.42 -6.04
N LEU A 50 0.70 14.14 -6.33
CA LEU A 50 0.84 14.91 -7.58
C LEU A 50 1.05 14.01 -8.80
N THR A 51 1.66 12.84 -8.60
CA THR A 51 1.96 11.89 -9.67
C THR A 51 0.72 11.12 -10.13
N ILE A 52 -0.15 10.76 -9.17
CA ILE A 52 -1.38 9.99 -9.45
C ILE A 52 -2.52 10.91 -9.88
N SER A 53 -2.61 12.10 -9.28
CA SER A 53 -3.67 13.08 -9.53
C SER A 53 -3.08 14.33 -10.18
N ARG A 54 -3.37 14.56 -11.46
CA ARG A 54 -2.94 15.77 -12.19
C ARG A 54 -3.36 17.08 -11.51
N ASN A 55 -4.43 17.03 -10.72
CA ASN A 55 -4.99 18.19 -10.03
C ASN A 55 -4.55 18.26 -8.56
N GLY A 56 -3.67 17.37 -8.10
CA GLY A 56 -3.21 17.31 -6.70
C GLY A 56 -4.30 16.96 -5.68
N ASN A 57 -5.45 16.44 -6.13
CA ASN A 57 -6.56 16.09 -5.23
C ASN A 57 -6.23 14.82 -4.41
N ILE A 58 -6.03 15.02 -3.10
CA ILE A 58 -5.65 13.96 -2.15
C ILE A 58 -6.74 12.89 -1.97
N GLU A 59 -8.01 13.24 -2.15
CA GLU A 59 -9.13 12.32 -2.04
C GLU A 59 -9.14 11.34 -3.22
N ASN A 60 -8.87 11.83 -4.43
CA ASN A 60 -8.71 10.98 -5.61
C ASN A 60 -7.52 10.01 -5.42
N THR A 61 -6.39 10.51 -4.92
CA THR A 61 -5.21 9.68 -4.63
C THR A 61 -5.55 8.62 -3.58
N ARG A 62 -6.25 8.98 -2.51
CA ARG A 62 -6.73 8.02 -1.49
C ARG A 62 -7.63 6.95 -2.09
N ASN A 63 -8.55 7.31 -3.01
CA ASN A 63 -9.42 6.36 -3.69
C ASN A 63 -8.61 5.39 -4.56
N VAL A 64 -7.60 5.87 -5.30
CA VAL A 64 -6.68 5.01 -6.06
C VAL A 64 -5.98 4.02 -5.13
N PHE A 65 -5.41 4.49 -4.02
CA PHE A 65 -4.73 3.61 -3.05
C PHE A 65 -5.67 2.58 -2.42
N LYS A 66 -6.92 2.95 -2.11
CA LYS A 66 -7.93 1.99 -1.64
C LYS A 66 -8.15 0.87 -2.68
N HIS A 67 -8.24 1.23 -3.95
CA HIS A 67 -8.37 0.24 -5.03
C HIS A 67 -7.08 -0.57 -5.24
N VAL A 68 -5.90 0.02 -5.07
CA VAL A 68 -4.62 -0.71 -5.12
C VAL A 68 -4.58 -1.80 -4.07
N VAL A 69 -4.90 -1.47 -2.82
CA VAL A 69 -4.92 -2.47 -1.72
C VAL A 69 -5.92 -3.58 -2.01
N ASN A 70 -7.14 -3.24 -2.42
CA ASN A 70 -8.16 -4.24 -2.74
C ASN A 70 -7.76 -5.14 -3.92
N THR A 71 -7.23 -4.54 -4.99
CA THR A 71 -6.80 -5.26 -6.20
C THR A 71 -5.61 -6.16 -5.87
N GLY A 72 -4.60 -5.64 -5.18
CA GLY A 72 -3.43 -6.42 -4.80
C GLY A 72 -3.77 -7.59 -3.87
N LYS A 73 -4.74 -7.42 -2.97
CA LYS A 73 -5.27 -8.52 -2.16
C LYS A 73 -6.01 -9.55 -3.01
N SER A 74 -6.87 -9.13 -3.94
CA SER A 74 -7.61 -10.06 -4.81
C SER A 74 -6.70 -10.92 -5.69
N ILE A 75 -5.55 -10.37 -6.09
CA ILE A 75 -4.55 -11.08 -6.90
C ILE A 75 -3.41 -11.68 -6.05
N LYS A 76 -3.55 -11.65 -4.72
CA LYS A 76 -2.64 -12.25 -3.73
C LYS A 76 -1.18 -11.76 -3.79
N ILE A 77 -0.98 -10.47 -4.11
CA ILE A 77 0.36 -9.84 -4.12
C ILE A 77 0.55 -8.78 -3.02
N LEU A 78 -0.53 -8.34 -2.37
CA LEU A 78 -0.49 -7.39 -1.27
C LEU A 78 -1.08 -8.01 -0.01
N GLU A 79 -0.39 -7.80 1.11
CA GLU A 79 -0.86 -8.12 2.45
C GLU A 79 -0.96 -6.83 3.28
N GLU A 80 -1.94 -6.79 4.19
CA GLU A 80 -2.10 -5.70 5.15
C GLU A 80 -1.58 -6.19 6.50
N ILE A 81 -0.52 -5.55 6.98
CA ILE A 81 0.08 -5.87 8.27
C ILE A 81 -0.72 -5.11 9.33
N GLN A 82 -1.36 -5.87 10.23
CA GLN A 82 -1.90 -5.28 11.43
C GLN A 82 -0.75 -5.01 12.38
N VAL A 83 -0.40 -3.73 12.56
CA VAL A 83 0.50 -3.33 13.63
C VAL A 83 -0.28 -3.39 14.93
N GLU A 84 -0.04 -4.44 15.71
CA GLU A 84 -0.53 -4.48 17.08
C GLU A 84 0.11 -3.30 17.85
N PRO A 85 -0.69 -2.51 18.59
CA PRO A 85 -0.11 -1.51 19.46
C PRO A 85 0.70 -2.21 20.55
N ILE A 86 2.01 -1.94 20.60
CA ILE A 86 2.81 -2.22 21.79
C ILE A 86 2.15 -1.50 22.96
N THR A 87 1.79 -2.26 23.99
CA THR A 87 1.29 -1.70 25.25
C THR A 87 2.40 -0.95 25.97
N PHE A 88 2.04 0.01 26.82
CA PHE A 88 3.04 0.73 27.62
C PHE A 88 3.89 -0.24 28.47
N GLU A 89 3.29 -1.33 28.94
CA GLU A 89 3.96 -2.37 29.71
C GLU A 89 4.97 -3.17 28.88
N GLU A 90 4.71 -3.39 27.59
CA GLU A 90 5.66 -4.02 26.66
C GLU A 90 6.79 -3.07 26.28
N PHE A 91 6.50 -1.78 26.11
CA PHE A 91 7.53 -0.75 25.88
C PHE A 91 8.54 -0.71 27.03
N CYS A 92 8.07 -0.72 28.28
CA CYS A 92 8.91 -0.71 29.48
C CYS A 92 9.77 -1.97 29.67
N LYS A 93 9.56 -3.03 28.87
CA LYS A 93 10.31 -4.30 28.93
C LYS A 93 11.37 -4.41 27.82
N ILE A 94 11.49 -3.43 26.93
CA ILE A 94 12.52 -3.42 25.88
C ILE A 94 13.88 -3.16 26.54
N PRO A 95 14.89 -4.05 26.36
CA PRO A 95 16.23 -3.84 26.92
C PRO A 95 16.87 -2.60 26.31
N THR A 96 17.34 -1.68 27.15
CA THR A 96 18.15 -0.51 26.78
C THR A 96 19.61 -0.86 26.54
#